data_AF-A0A382JUC7-F1
#
_entry.id   AF-A0A382JUC7-F1
#
_cell.length_a   1.000
_cell.length_b   1.000
_cell.length_c   1.000
_cell.angle_alpha   90.00
_cell.angle_beta   90.00
_cell.angle_gamma   90.00
#
_symmetry.space_group_name_H-M   'P 1'
#
loop_
_entity.id
_entity.type
_entity.pdbx_description
1 polymer ?
#
loop_
_entity_poly.entity_id
_entity_poly.type
_entity_poly.pdbx_seq_one_letter_code
_entity_poly.pdbx_strand_id
1 'polypeptide(L)'
;MAVSMLAIVSIFAMGPALAREKHADKKSAWKQYVGKTGPSGWRVNVIQPDPKDHGPDGFNYHDWDGDGDLDVFVNFEEGGYSRLYFNPGKERIRGLWTDYVEFEKHGKCEDSGIGDLDHDGDVDYVANGGHVYFNPGKKELRNPAKWTKMTLFKNEARNPVVTDMDGDGLNDLIVGAKAWYKQPTENKHVAANWKRHELGEAIWPMSCFVTDMDGDGDKDVLVQERRKQGLFYYDNPGKDKITERWPVKVIDAQPSGMFAALGDVNGDGRPDLVKTSNKIRIFLRTNDKGPPEYNLIEVEKPAQPKSVRVNAKPKGVAILEMNGDPTYPEIVIIPEYEAQLWYLSLGADGKWTNTL
;
A
#
# COMPACT_ATOMS: atom_id res chain seq x y z
N MET A 1 -55.15 35.39 -43.65
CA MET A 1 -54.04 35.10 -44.57
C MET A 1 -52.74 35.49 -43.89
N ALA A 2 -51.71 34.67 -44.13
CA ALA A 2 -50.28 34.87 -43.88
C ALA A 2 -49.73 34.68 -42.45
N VAL A 3 -48.64 33.90 -42.45
CA VAL A 3 -47.86 33.22 -41.40
C VAL A 3 -46.62 34.04 -41.02
N SER A 4 -46.02 33.81 -39.84
CA SER A 4 -44.56 33.69 -39.52
C SER A 4 -44.24 34.20 -38.10
N MET A 5 -43.23 33.78 -37.33
CA MET A 5 -42.35 32.61 -37.24
C MET A 5 -41.57 32.79 -35.91
N LEU A 6 -41.21 31.69 -35.26
CA LEU A 6 -40.45 31.58 -34.01
C LEU A 6 -39.02 32.11 -34.15
N ALA A 7 -38.46 32.77 -33.12
CA ALA A 7 -37.01 32.89 -32.93
C ALA A 7 -36.65 32.96 -31.44
N ILE A 8 -36.04 31.89 -30.93
CA ILE A 8 -35.38 31.80 -29.64
C ILE A 8 -33.99 32.42 -29.79
N VAL A 9 -33.63 33.38 -28.94
CA VAL A 9 -32.26 33.91 -28.84
C VAL A 9 -31.70 33.57 -27.47
N SER A 10 -30.77 32.62 -27.46
CA SER A 10 -29.86 32.33 -26.36
C SER A 10 -28.88 33.49 -26.17
N ILE A 11 -28.68 33.95 -24.93
CA ILE A 11 -27.52 34.79 -24.58
C ILE A 11 -26.76 34.10 -23.45
N PHE A 12 -25.76 33.30 -23.84
CA PHE A 12 -24.58 33.01 -23.05
C PHE A 12 -23.61 34.19 -23.23
N ALA A 13 -23.27 34.91 -22.16
CA ALA A 13 -22.00 35.67 -22.05
C ALA A 13 -21.86 36.37 -20.68
N MET A 14 -21.56 35.61 -19.64
CA MET A 14 -20.69 36.02 -18.53
C MET A 14 -19.92 34.75 -18.16
N GLY A 15 -18.77 34.44 -18.75
CA GLY A 15 -17.58 35.27 -18.85
C GLY A 15 -16.52 34.67 -17.91
N PRO A 16 -15.52 33.93 -18.43
CA PRO A 16 -14.57 33.07 -17.68
C PRO A 16 -13.58 33.82 -16.75
N ALA A 17 -13.89 35.06 -16.37
CA ALA A 17 -13.08 35.88 -15.46
C ALA A 17 -13.24 35.47 -13.98
N LEU A 18 -14.43 35.05 -13.55
CA LEU A 18 -14.67 34.59 -12.17
C LEU A 18 -14.15 33.16 -11.89
N ALA A 19 -13.84 32.38 -12.93
CA ALA A 19 -13.21 31.07 -12.79
C ALA A 19 -11.67 31.16 -12.70
N ARG A 20 -11.06 32.30 -13.07
CA ARG A 20 -9.60 32.50 -13.00
C ARG A 20 -9.10 32.99 -11.63
N GLU A 21 -9.96 33.57 -10.80
CA GLU A 21 -9.56 34.10 -9.49
C GLU A 21 -9.60 33.11 -8.30
N LYS A 22 -9.96 31.83 -8.51
CA LYS A 22 -9.93 30.79 -7.45
C LYS A 22 -8.82 29.74 -7.58
N HIS A 23 -7.90 29.91 -8.52
CA HIS A 23 -6.79 28.96 -8.74
C HIS A 23 -5.41 29.43 -8.26
N ALA A 24 -5.26 30.71 -7.91
CA ALA A 24 -4.19 31.13 -7.00
C ALA A 24 -4.60 30.65 -5.60
N ASP A 25 -4.03 29.65 -4.94
CA ASP A 25 -2.70 29.07 -4.98
C ASP A 25 -2.81 27.60 -4.48
N LYS A 26 -3.34 26.69 -5.31
CA LYS A 26 -3.52 25.27 -4.90
C LYS A 26 -2.19 24.59 -4.54
N LYS A 27 -1.06 25.07 -5.08
CA LYS A 27 0.27 24.52 -4.82
C LYS A 27 0.76 24.74 -3.39
N SER A 28 0.18 25.69 -2.67
CA SER A 28 0.52 26.00 -1.29
C SER A 28 -0.64 25.77 -0.32
N ALA A 29 -1.80 25.28 -0.80
CA ALA A 29 -2.97 25.02 0.03
C ALA A 29 -2.69 24.08 1.20
N TRP A 30 -1.71 23.19 1.08
CA TRP A 30 -1.26 22.33 2.19
C TRP A 30 -0.71 23.13 3.39
N LYS A 31 -0.10 24.30 3.15
CA LYS A 31 0.53 25.13 4.19
C LYS A 31 -0.46 25.60 5.25
N GLN A 32 -1.75 25.68 4.92
CA GLN A 32 -2.77 26.09 5.88
C GLN A 32 -3.06 25.03 6.94
N TYR A 33 -2.69 23.76 6.71
CA TYR A 33 -2.93 22.62 7.59
C TYR A 33 -1.68 22.15 8.33
N VAL A 34 -0.48 22.37 7.76
CA VAL A 34 0.77 21.87 8.33
C VAL A 34 1.07 22.47 9.71
N GLY A 35 1.45 21.60 10.64
CA GLY A 35 1.80 21.95 12.02
C GLY A 35 0.62 22.33 12.91
N LYS A 36 -0.59 22.48 12.35
CA LYS A 36 -1.81 22.77 13.11
C LYS A 36 -2.44 21.48 13.61
N THR A 37 -2.88 21.52 14.86
CA THR A 37 -3.61 20.42 15.50
C THR A 37 -5.07 20.47 15.09
N GLY A 38 -5.60 19.34 14.62
CA GLY A 38 -7.03 19.12 14.44
C GLY A 38 -7.76 18.91 15.78
N PRO A 39 -9.10 18.86 15.78
CA PRO A 39 -9.90 18.64 16.99
C PRO A 39 -9.54 17.36 17.76
N SER A 40 -9.04 16.33 17.07
CA SER A 40 -8.61 15.05 17.65
C SER A 40 -7.18 15.06 18.19
N GLY A 41 -6.47 16.19 18.17
CA GLY A 41 -5.07 16.26 18.64
C GLY A 41 -4.02 15.91 17.59
N TRP A 42 -4.43 15.38 16.43
CA TRP A 42 -3.54 15.04 15.32
C TRP A 42 -3.06 16.27 14.55
N ARG A 43 -1.82 16.21 14.03
CA ARG A 43 -1.21 17.27 13.22
C ARG A 43 -0.72 16.69 11.91
N VAL A 44 -0.89 17.43 10.83
CA VAL A 44 -0.30 17.08 9.54
C VAL A 44 1.10 17.68 9.47
N ASN A 45 2.09 16.87 9.09
CA ASN A 45 3.41 17.33 8.68
C ASN A 45 3.62 17.01 7.20
N VAL A 46 4.48 17.77 6.52
CA VAL A 46 4.86 17.51 5.13
C VAL A 46 6.34 17.15 5.12
N ILE A 47 6.67 15.94 4.66
CA ILE A 47 8.05 15.48 4.45
C ILE A 47 8.67 16.31 3.31
N GLN A 48 8.03 16.32 2.13
CA GLN A 48 8.49 17.08 0.98
C GLN A 48 7.28 17.49 0.10
N PRO A 49 7.21 18.73 -0.40
CA PRO A 49 6.13 19.16 -1.28
C PRO A 49 6.39 18.75 -2.74
N ASP A 50 5.35 18.28 -3.42
CA ASP A 50 5.41 17.92 -4.85
C ASP A 50 4.70 18.96 -5.74
N PRO A 51 5.34 20.10 -6.06
CA PRO A 51 4.70 21.19 -6.82
C PRO A 51 4.49 20.88 -8.30
N LYS A 52 5.03 19.74 -8.77
CA LYS A 52 4.93 19.27 -10.15
C LYS A 52 3.93 18.13 -10.31
N ASP A 53 3.33 17.66 -9.21
CA ASP A 53 2.33 16.60 -9.22
C ASP A 53 2.88 15.33 -9.90
N HIS A 54 4.08 14.93 -9.48
CA HIS A 54 4.71 13.66 -9.84
C HIS A 54 4.06 12.46 -9.13
N GLY A 55 3.08 12.71 -8.26
CA GLY A 55 2.14 11.74 -7.69
C GLY A 55 2.79 10.70 -6.80
N PRO A 56 3.06 11.06 -5.53
CA PRO A 56 3.44 10.06 -4.53
C PRO A 56 2.27 9.11 -4.29
N ASP A 57 2.43 7.81 -4.60
CA ASP A 57 1.33 6.83 -4.52
C ASP A 57 1.60 5.71 -3.50
N GLY A 58 2.84 5.20 -3.45
CA GLY A 58 3.27 4.19 -2.49
C GLY A 58 4.50 4.62 -1.68
N PHE A 59 4.66 4.04 -0.49
CA PHE A 59 5.85 4.22 0.33
C PHE A 59 6.17 2.95 1.13
N ASN A 60 7.44 2.86 1.55
CA ASN A 60 7.93 1.90 2.53
C ASN A 60 8.69 2.66 3.63
N TYR A 61 8.87 2.03 4.79
CA TYR A 61 9.65 2.60 5.89
C TYR A 61 10.58 1.54 6.48
N HIS A 62 11.77 1.98 6.86
CA HIS A 62 12.81 1.17 7.51
C HIS A 62 13.85 2.11 8.12
N ASP A 63 14.68 1.64 9.04
CA ASP A 63 15.85 2.38 9.52
C ASP A 63 17.01 2.13 8.55
N TRP A 64 17.07 2.89 7.45
CA TRP A 64 17.97 2.56 6.33
C TRP A 64 19.41 2.90 6.64
N ASP A 65 19.67 3.96 7.41
CA ASP A 65 21.03 4.34 7.81
C ASP A 65 21.45 3.83 9.19
N GLY A 66 20.54 3.20 9.93
CA GLY A 66 20.83 2.49 11.18
C GLY A 66 20.97 3.41 12.38
N ASP A 67 20.34 4.59 12.36
CA ASP A 67 20.39 5.57 13.43
C ASP A 67 19.28 5.39 14.49
N GLY A 68 18.37 4.43 14.25
CA GLY A 68 17.26 4.08 15.13
C GLY A 68 15.96 4.85 14.86
N ASP A 69 15.98 5.81 13.93
CA ASP A 69 14.78 6.50 13.44
C ASP A 69 14.33 5.87 12.11
N LEU A 70 13.01 5.74 11.90
CA LEU A 70 12.48 5.20 10.64
C LEU A 70 12.57 6.26 9.53
N ASP A 71 13.23 5.91 8.43
CA ASP A 71 13.25 6.65 7.17
C ASP A 71 12.10 6.21 6.25
N VAL A 72 11.86 6.98 5.19
CA VAL A 72 10.75 6.74 4.27
C VAL A 72 11.21 6.68 2.82
N PHE A 73 10.92 5.56 2.16
CA PHE A 73 11.07 5.38 0.72
C PHE A 73 9.74 5.70 0.04
N VAL A 74 9.69 6.65 -0.89
CA VAL A 74 8.45 7.11 -1.55
C VAL A 74 8.55 6.93 -3.06
N ASN A 75 7.48 6.42 -3.68
CA ASN A 75 7.36 6.22 -5.11
C ASN A 75 6.56 7.34 -5.74
N PHE A 76 7.10 7.94 -6.80
CA PHE A 76 6.43 8.97 -7.58
C PHE A 76 5.97 8.35 -8.90
N GLU A 77 4.70 7.95 -8.99
CA GLU A 77 4.18 7.16 -10.10
C GLU A 77 4.28 7.93 -11.43
N GLU A 78 3.75 9.15 -11.48
CA GLU A 78 3.77 10.02 -12.65
C GLU A 78 5.17 10.56 -12.91
N GLY A 79 5.98 10.75 -11.87
CA GLY A 79 7.39 11.13 -11.97
C GLY A 79 8.25 10.04 -12.61
N GLY A 80 7.90 8.78 -12.33
CA GLY A 80 8.57 7.57 -12.77
C GLY A 80 9.89 7.28 -12.04
N TYR A 81 10.01 7.71 -10.78
CA TYR A 81 11.19 7.56 -9.93
C TYR A 81 10.78 7.32 -8.48
N SER A 82 11.75 6.99 -7.63
CA SER A 82 11.53 6.87 -6.19
C SER A 82 12.59 7.65 -5.41
N ARG A 83 12.28 8.02 -4.16
CA ARG A 83 13.21 8.70 -3.25
C ARG A 83 13.25 8.04 -1.88
N LEU A 84 14.45 7.87 -1.33
CA LEU A 84 14.66 7.56 0.08
C LEU A 84 14.90 8.86 0.84
N TYR A 85 13.98 9.24 1.72
CA TYR A 85 14.10 10.40 2.61
C TYR A 85 14.58 9.98 3.98
N PHE A 86 15.67 10.58 4.45
CA PHE A 86 16.22 10.29 5.77
C PHE A 86 15.52 11.09 6.86
N ASN A 87 15.21 10.42 7.96
CA ASN A 87 14.60 11.01 9.12
C ASN A 87 15.56 12.06 9.72
N PRO A 88 15.14 13.32 9.89
CA PRO A 88 16.03 14.35 10.39
C PRO A 88 16.18 14.31 11.93
N GLY A 89 15.61 13.30 12.59
CA GLY A 89 15.57 13.13 14.03
C GLY A 89 14.44 13.90 14.71
N LYS A 90 14.09 13.49 15.92
CA LYS A 90 12.95 13.99 16.72
C LYS A 90 12.82 15.52 16.80
N GLU A 91 13.93 16.25 16.87
CA GLU A 91 13.91 17.71 16.96
C GLU A 91 13.47 18.39 15.66
N ARG A 92 13.75 17.76 14.53
CA ARG A 92 13.53 18.30 13.17
C ARG A 92 12.44 17.54 12.40
N ILE A 93 11.86 16.48 12.98
CA ILE A 93 10.84 15.62 12.36
C ILE A 93 9.64 16.38 11.76
N ARG A 94 9.32 17.56 12.31
CA ARG A 94 8.21 18.42 11.87
C ARG A 94 8.58 19.37 10.72
N GLY A 95 9.85 19.44 10.36
CA GLY A 95 10.34 20.19 9.22
C GLY A 95 10.31 19.38 7.93
N LEU A 96 10.73 20.01 6.83
CA LEU A 96 10.95 19.31 5.57
C LEU A 96 12.16 18.38 5.69
N TRP A 97 12.05 17.18 5.12
CA TRP A 97 13.15 16.23 5.04
C TRP A 97 13.92 16.54 3.77
N THR A 98 15.11 17.12 3.95
CA THR A 98 15.94 17.65 2.85
C THR A 98 17.16 16.79 2.54
N ASP A 99 17.47 15.82 3.41
CA ASP A 99 18.42 14.76 3.13
C ASP A 99 17.66 13.60 2.48
N TYR A 100 17.95 13.32 1.20
CA TYR A 100 17.32 12.24 0.47
C TYR A 100 18.19 11.76 -0.69
N VAL A 101 18.00 10.50 -1.08
CA VAL A 101 18.50 9.93 -2.34
C VAL A 101 17.35 9.89 -3.34
N GLU A 102 17.57 10.42 -4.54
CA GLU A 102 16.67 10.23 -5.68
C GLU A 102 17.25 9.18 -6.62
N PHE A 103 16.47 8.15 -6.91
CA PHE A 103 16.85 7.09 -7.83
C PHE A 103 16.55 7.50 -9.28
N GLU A 104 17.35 6.97 -10.21
CA GLU A 104 17.11 7.18 -11.64
C GLU A 104 15.70 6.73 -12.05
N LYS A 105 15.16 7.35 -13.10
CA LYS A 105 13.85 6.98 -13.62
C LYS A 105 13.78 5.51 -14.00
N HIS A 106 12.76 4.84 -13.49
CA HIS A 106 12.50 3.42 -13.71
C HIS A 106 11.10 3.14 -14.23
N GLY A 107 10.31 4.19 -14.48
CA GLY A 107 8.95 4.07 -15.00
C GLY A 107 7.92 4.21 -13.89
N LYS A 108 6.64 4.10 -14.25
CA LYS A 108 5.52 4.24 -13.31
C LYS A 108 5.66 3.25 -12.16
N CYS A 109 5.64 3.78 -10.95
CA CYS A 109 5.80 3.00 -9.74
C CYS A 109 4.75 3.43 -8.71
N GLU A 110 3.67 2.65 -8.63
CA GLU A 110 2.68 2.78 -7.56
C GLU A 110 3.18 2.07 -6.29
N ASP A 111 3.30 0.74 -6.35
CA ASP A 111 3.75 -0.07 -5.21
C ASP A 111 5.24 -0.40 -5.23
N SER A 112 5.80 -0.67 -4.06
CA SER A 112 7.17 -1.14 -3.86
C SER A 112 7.27 -2.10 -2.68
N GLY A 113 8.39 -2.79 -2.57
CA GLY A 113 8.68 -3.78 -1.54
C GLY A 113 10.11 -3.62 -1.04
N ILE A 114 10.39 -4.15 0.13
CA ILE A 114 11.71 -4.09 0.76
C ILE A 114 12.04 -5.43 1.43
N GLY A 115 13.32 -5.76 1.51
CA GLY A 115 13.84 -6.93 2.22
C GLY A 115 15.27 -7.23 1.79
N ASP A 116 16.03 -7.95 2.61
CA ASP A 116 17.40 -8.39 2.29
C ASP A 116 17.35 -9.51 1.24
N LEU A 117 17.51 -9.15 -0.04
CA LEU A 117 17.30 -10.05 -1.17
C LEU A 117 18.60 -10.75 -1.59
N ASP A 118 19.77 -10.30 -1.14
CA ASP A 118 21.03 -10.97 -1.43
C ASP A 118 21.74 -11.59 -0.22
N HIS A 119 21.14 -11.50 0.96
CA HIS A 119 21.64 -12.02 2.24
C HIS A 119 22.96 -11.39 2.69
N ASP A 120 23.16 -10.11 2.38
CA ASP A 120 24.30 -9.34 2.90
C ASP A 120 24.00 -8.62 4.23
N GLY A 121 22.73 -8.63 4.67
CA GLY A 121 22.26 -8.04 5.92
C GLY A 121 21.76 -6.60 5.79
N ASP A 122 21.87 -5.99 4.60
CA ASP A 122 21.27 -4.70 4.30
C ASP A 122 19.92 -4.90 3.59
N VAL A 123 18.92 -4.08 3.95
CA VAL A 123 17.60 -4.16 3.31
C VAL A 123 17.68 -3.59 1.90
N ASP A 124 17.19 -4.34 0.91
CA ASP A 124 17.11 -3.91 -0.49
C ASP A 124 15.76 -3.29 -0.82
N TYR A 125 15.71 -2.57 -1.94
CA TYR A 125 14.51 -1.91 -2.44
C TYR A 125 14.05 -2.52 -3.78
N VAL A 126 12.76 -2.86 -3.86
CA VAL A 126 12.13 -3.37 -5.09
C VAL A 126 11.05 -2.39 -5.53
N ALA A 127 11.31 -1.69 -6.65
CA ALA A 127 10.29 -0.87 -7.30
C ALA A 127 9.31 -1.74 -8.10
N ASN A 128 8.16 -1.16 -8.45
CA ASN A 128 7.22 -1.74 -9.41
C ASN A 128 7.95 -2.20 -10.68
N GLY A 129 7.51 -3.32 -11.25
CA GLY A 129 7.97 -3.78 -12.55
C GLY A 129 9.27 -4.59 -12.54
N GLY A 130 9.65 -5.15 -11.39
CA GLY A 130 10.79 -6.08 -11.30
C GLY A 130 12.16 -5.40 -11.28
N HIS A 131 12.19 -4.09 -10.98
CA HIS A 131 13.43 -3.34 -10.74
C HIS A 131 13.86 -3.51 -9.30
N VAL A 132 15.00 -4.17 -9.09
CA VAL A 132 15.61 -4.38 -7.78
C VAL A 132 16.82 -3.47 -7.66
N TYR A 133 16.95 -2.82 -6.51
CA TYR A 133 18.07 -1.97 -6.12
C TYR A 133 18.69 -2.57 -4.87
N PHE A 134 19.84 -3.21 -5.04
CA PHE A 134 20.62 -3.78 -3.94
C PHE A 134 21.37 -2.69 -3.21
N ASN A 135 21.23 -2.68 -1.89
CA ASN A 135 21.76 -1.67 -1.00
C ASN A 135 23.28 -1.79 -0.89
N PRO A 136 24.07 -0.72 -1.10
CA PRO A 136 25.54 -0.79 -1.01
C PRO A 136 26.07 -0.74 0.43
N GLY A 137 25.17 -0.82 1.42
CA GLY A 137 25.42 -0.67 2.83
C GLY A 137 25.52 0.78 3.31
N LYS A 138 25.41 0.94 4.63
CA LYS A 138 25.24 2.24 5.33
C LYS A 138 26.22 3.34 4.92
N LYS A 139 27.47 3.00 4.59
CA LYS A 139 28.52 3.97 4.22
C LYS A 139 28.27 4.63 2.87
N GLU A 140 27.70 3.90 1.92
CA GLU A 140 27.52 4.32 0.54
C GLU A 140 26.03 4.52 0.19
N LEU A 141 25.13 4.29 1.15
CA LEU A 141 23.68 4.38 1.02
C LEU A 141 23.20 5.67 0.35
N ARG A 142 23.80 6.81 0.72
CA ARG A 142 23.48 8.15 0.18
C ARG A 142 23.95 8.38 -1.27
N ASN A 143 24.70 7.43 -1.84
CA ASN A 143 25.21 7.51 -3.21
C ASN A 143 24.42 6.58 -4.15
N PRO A 144 23.44 7.09 -4.92
CA PRO A 144 22.59 6.24 -5.76
C PRO A 144 23.38 5.46 -6.83
N ALA A 145 24.56 5.94 -7.24
CA ALA A 145 25.41 5.26 -8.21
C ALA A 145 26.11 4.01 -7.65
N LYS A 146 26.02 3.77 -6.33
CA LYS A 146 26.59 2.59 -5.67
C LYS A 146 25.60 1.45 -5.52
N TRP A 147 24.31 1.75 -5.61
CA TRP A 147 23.27 0.73 -5.59
C TRP A 147 23.36 -0.13 -6.83
N THR A 148 23.39 -1.45 -6.65
CA THR A 148 23.41 -2.37 -7.79
C THR A 148 21.99 -2.54 -8.29
N LYS A 149 21.74 -2.19 -9.57
CA LYS A 149 20.43 -2.33 -10.18
C LYS A 149 20.32 -3.63 -10.96
N MET A 150 19.31 -4.43 -10.64
CA MET A 150 18.87 -5.58 -11.42
C MET A 150 17.47 -5.35 -11.98
N THR A 151 17.16 -5.90 -13.13
CA THR A 151 15.85 -5.78 -13.77
C THR A 151 15.40 -7.14 -14.28
N LEU A 152 14.41 -7.73 -13.60
CA LEU A 152 13.85 -9.03 -13.95
C LEU A 152 12.98 -8.96 -15.20
N PHE A 153 12.21 -7.88 -15.34
CA PHE A 153 11.34 -7.57 -16.47
C PHE A 153 11.09 -6.06 -16.50
N LYS A 154 10.31 -5.55 -17.46
CA LYS A 154 10.12 -4.09 -17.69
C LYS A 154 8.66 -3.63 -17.74
N ASN A 155 7.72 -4.53 -17.50
CA ASN A 155 6.30 -4.22 -17.45
C ASN A 155 5.85 -3.99 -16.01
N GLU A 156 4.82 -3.15 -15.81
CA GLU A 156 4.21 -2.94 -14.49
C GLU A 156 3.78 -4.28 -13.86
N ALA A 157 4.18 -4.48 -12.60
CA ALA A 157 3.75 -5.56 -11.72
C ALA A 157 3.78 -5.04 -10.28
N ARG A 158 2.58 -4.92 -9.70
CA ARG A 158 2.30 -4.35 -8.37
C ARG A 158 2.70 -5.26 -7.22
N ASN A 159 2.73 -4.72 -6.01
CA ASN A 159 2.92 -5.48 -4.77
C ASN A 159 4.12 -6.45 -4.82
N PRO A 160 5.35 -5.98 -5.04
CA PRO A 160 6.52 -6.82 -4.84
C PRO A 160 6.65 -7.20 -3.35
N VAL A 161 6.88 -8.48 -3.05
CA VAL A 161 7.05 -9.00 -1.69
C VAL A 161 8.32 -9.83 -1.63
N VAL A 162 9.21 -9.51 -0.69
CA VAL A 162 10.47 -10.22 -0.44
C VAL A 162 10.27 -11.20 0.72
N THR A 163 10.53 -12.48 0.50
CA THR A 163 10.32 -13.55 1.50
C THR A 163 10.93 -14.86 1.03
N ASP A 164 11.51 -15.65 1.94
CA ASP A 164 11.83 -17.05 1.69
C ASP A 164 10.54 -17.86 1.45
N MET A 165 10.26 -18.18 0.19
CA MET A 165 8.98 -18.76 -0.21
C MET A 165 8.95 -20.28 -0.12
N ASP A 166 10.09 -20.94 -0.27
CA ASP A 166 10.21 -22.40 -0.28
C ASP A 166 11.02 -23.00 0.86
N GLY A 167 11.44 -22.16 1.82
CA GLY A 167 12.09 -22.57 3.05
C GLY A 167 13.53 -23.00 2.86
N ASP A 168 14.19 -22.56 1.77
CA ASP A 168 15.60 -22.85 1.53
C ASP A 168 16.55 -21.88 2.24
N GLY A 169 16.00 -20.88 2.94
CA GLY A 169 16.74 -19.90 3.69
C GLY A 169 17.30 -18.78 2.83
N LEU A 170 16.82 -18.58 1.60
CA LEU A 170 17.09 -17.40 0.77
C LEU A 170 15.80 -16.64 0.51
N ASN A 171 15.84 -15.30 0.61
CA ASN A 171 14.67 -14.49 0.31
C ASN A 171 14.37 -14.44 -1.20
N ASP A 172 13.19 -14.88 -1.58
CA ASP A 172 12.70 -14.79 -2.94
C ASP A 172 11.91 -13.51 -3.19
N LEU A 173 11.39 -13.37 -4.41
CA LEU A 173 10.57 -12.23 -4.80
C LEU A 173 9.24 -12.66 -5.43
N ILE A 174 8.13 -12.28 -4.81
CA ILE A 174 6.79 -12.31 -5.43
C ILE A 174 6.53 -10.98 -6.10
N VAL A 175 5.95 -10.99 -7.30
CA VAL A 175 5.53 -9.76 -8.02
C VAL A 175 4.18 -9.93 -8.70
N GLY A 176 3.36 -8.88 -8.60
CA GLY A 176 2.08 -8.78 -9.26
C GLY A 176 1.04 -9.81 -8.81
N ALA A 177 1.28 -10.51 -7.69
CA ALA A 177 0.55 -11.71 -7.32
C ALA A 177 0.39 -12.70 -8.50
N LYS A 178 1.42 -12.79 -9.35
CA LYS A 178 1.41 -13.59 -10.59
C LYS A 178 2.59 -14.52 -10.67
N ALA A 179 3.74 -14.07 -10.21
CA ALA A 179 4.98 -14.78 -10.35
C ALA A 179 5.78 -14.74 -9.06
N TRP A 180 6.36 -15.89 -8.75
CA TRP A 180 7.41 -16.06 -7.77
C TRP A 180 8.73 -16.21 -8.52
N TYR A 181 9.71 -15.38 -8.19
CA TYR A 181 11.07 -15.48 -8.68
C TYR A 181 11.92 -16.05 -7.57
N LYS A 182 12.31 -17.31 -7.71
CA LYS A 182 13.22 -18.00 -6.80
C LYS A 182 14.64 -17.48 -6.98
N GLN A 183 15.26 -17.10 -5.86
CA GLN A 183 16.62 -16.60 -5.80
C GLN A 183 17.63 -17.72 -6.13
N PRO A 184 18.68 -17.44 -6.93
CA PRO A 184 19.78 -18.37 -7.12
C PRO A 184 20.73 -18.37 -5.90
N THR A 185 21.44 -19.48 -5.67
CA THR A 185 22.44 -19.58 -4.59
C THR A 185 23.67 -18.70 -4.82
N GLU A 186 23.98 -18.37 -6.08
CA GLU A 186 25.12 -17.55 -6.48
C GLU A 186 24.70 -16.52 -7.53
N ASN A 187 25.48 -15.44 -7.67
CA ASN A 187 25.27 -14.40 -8.69
C ASN A 187 23.85 -13.81 -8.64
N LYS A 188 23.40 -13.46 -7.43
CA LYS A 188 22.05 -12.99 -7.11
C LYS A 188 21.65 -11.69 -7.82
N HIS A 189 22.64 -10.89 -8.24
CA HIS A 189 22.42 -9.64 -8.98
C HIS A 189 22.21 -9.84 -10.49
N VAL A 190 22.21 -11.09 -10.98
CA VAL A 190 22.03 -11.43 -12.40
C VAL A 190 20.62 -11.98 -12.63
N ALA A 191 19.75 -11.15 -13.23
CA ALA A 191 18.34 -11.47 -13.46
C ALA A 191 18.09 -12.83 -14.15
N ALA A 192 18.96 -13.22 -15.09
CA ALA A 192 18.81 -14.48 -15.83
C ALA A 192 18.95 -15.74 -14.96
N ASN A 193 19.52 -15.61 -13.75
CA ASN A 193 19.69 -16.73 -12.82
C ASN A 193 18.46 -16.94 -11.92
N TRP A 194 17.55 -15.97 -11.86
CA TRP A 194 16.32 -16.07 -11.08
C TRP A 194 15.32 -16.96 -11.79
N LYS A 195 14.84 -18.00 -11.08
CA LYS A 195 13.90 -18.95 -11.66
C LYS A 195 12.47 -18.49 -11.42
N ARG A 196 11.74 -18.26 -12.50
CA ARG A 196 10.34 -17.85 -12.45
C ARG A 196 9.40 -19.05 -12.32
N HIS A 197 8.50 -18.97 -11.35
CA HIS A 197 7.36 -19.86 -11.12
C HIS A 197 6.06 -19.07 -11.27
N GLU A 198 5.08 -19.64 -11.98
CA GLU A 198 3.77 -19.00 -12.16
C GLU A 198 2.87 -19.31 -10.96
N LEU A 199 2.40 -18.26 -10.28
CA LEU A 199 1.40 -18.38 -9.22
C LEU A 199 0.00 -18.44 -9.83
N GLY A 200 -0.36 -17.44 -10.65
CA GLY A 200 -1.71 -17.28 -11.16
C GLY A 200 -1.91 -16.07 -12.06
N GLU A 201 -3.18 -15.67 -12.23
CA GLU A 201 -3.59 -14.61 -13.16
C GLU A 201 -4.34 -13.45 -12.49
N ALA A 202 -3.89 -13.00 -11.32
CA ALA A 202 -4.49 -11.85 -10.65
C ALA A 202 -4.52 -10.61 -11.57
N ILE A 203 -5.63 -9.87 -11.59
CA ILE A 203 -5.82 -8.66 -12.39
C ILE A 203 -6.02 -7.46 -11.47
N TRP A 204 -5.01 -6.58 -11.45
CA TRP A 204 -5.00 -5.41 -10.57
C TRP A 204 -5.05 -5.81 -9.08
N PRO A 205 -4.06 -6.58 -8.61
CA PRO A 205 -3.90 -6.81 -7.18
C PRO A 205 -3.57 -5.48 -6.51
N MET A 206 -4.22 -5.21 -5.39
CA MET A 206 -4.06 -4.00 -4.60
C MET A 206 -3.36 -4.27 -3.27
N SER A 207 -3.38 -5.50 -2.78
CA SER A 207 -2.59 -5.93 -1.63
C SER A 207 -2.13 -7.36 -1.86
N CYS A 208 -0.91 -7.67 -1.40
CA CYS A 208 -0.33 -8.99 -1.45
C CYS A 208 0.38 -9.25 -0.12
N PHE A 209 0.03 -10.35 0.55
CA PHE A 209 0.66 -10.79 1.78
C PHE A 209 1.16 -12.22 1.59
N VAL A 210 2.24 -12.58 2.29
CA VAL A 210 2.75 -13.94 2.30
C VAL A 210 2.72 -14.46 3.73
N THR A 211 1.92 -15.50 3.96
CA THR A 211 1.70 -16.11 5.28
C THR A 211 1.13 -17.51 5.08
N ASP A 212 1.40 -18.42 6.02
CA ASP A 212 0.72 -19.72 6.07
C ASP A 212 -0.75 -19.50 6.46
N MET A 213 -1.67 -19.66 5.50
CA MET A 213 -3.10 -19.37 5.72
C MET A 213 -3.83 -20.56 6.32
N ASP A 214 -3.40 -21.79 6.02
CA ASP A 214 -4.09 -23.02 6.41
C ASP A 214 -3.36 -23.83 7.50
N GLY A 215 -2.20 -23.38 7.95
CA GLY A 215 -1.44 -23.98 9.04
C GLY A 215 -0.73 -25.28 8.67
N ASP A 216 -0.47 -25.52 7.38
CA ASP A 216 0.25 -26.70 6.89
C ASP A 216 1.78 -26.54 6.88
N GLY A 217 2.27 -25.33 7.11
CA GLY A 217 3.68 -24.98 7.20
C GLY A 217 4.29 -24.42 5.92
N ASP A 218 3.57 -24.43 4.80
CA ASP A 218 3.96 -23.76 3.57
C ASP A 218 3.37 -22.32 3.56
N LYS A 219 4.15 -21.33 3.14
CA LYS A 219 3.65 -19.95 3.05
C LYS A 219 2.72 -19.83 1.84
N ASP A 220 1.53 -19.25 2.01
CA ASP A 220 0.59 -18.92 0.94
C ASP A 220 0.71 -17.47 0.49
N VAL A 221 0.06 -17.13 -0.63
CA VAL A 221 0.01 -15.76 -1.15
C VAL A 221 -1.43 -15.22 -1.10
N LEU A 222 -1.74 -14.41 -0.08
CA LEU A 222 -3.02 -13.74 0.09
C LEU A 222 -3.08 -12.46 -0.76
N VAL A 223 -4.19 -12.29 -1.47
CA VAL A 223 -4.37 -11.22 -2.46
C VAL A 223 -5.72 -10.55 -2.29
N GLN A 224 -5.70 -9.22 -2.21
CA GLN A 224 -6.89 -8.40 -2.45
C GLN A 224 -6.84 -7.90 -3.90
N GLU A 225 -7.75 -8.40 -4.73
CA GLU A 225 -7.84 -8.08 -6.15
C GLU A 225 -9.06 -7.23 -6.45
N ARG A 226 -8.83 -6.18 -7.25
CA ARG A 226 -9.87 -5.20 -7.57
C ARG A 226 -10.85 -5.67 -8.65
N ARG A 227 -10.42 -6.49 -9.62
CA ARG A 227 -11.20 -6.75 -10.85
C ARG A 227 -11.87 -8.11 -10.97
N LYS A 228 -11.32 -9.21 -10.42
CA LYS A 228 -11.83 -10.56 -10.69
C LYS A 228 -12.26 -11.32 -9.43
N GLN A 229 -11.31 -11.81 -8.63
CA GLN A 229 -11.54 -12.81 -7.59
C GLN A 229 -11.96 -12.21 -6.23
N GLY A 230 -11.68 -10.93 -5.98
CA GLY A 230 -11.94 -10.30 -4.68
C GLY A 230 -10.81 -10.59 -3.69
N LEU A 231 -11.13 -11.05 -2.48
CA LEU A 231 -10.15 -11.47 -1.48
C LEU A 231 -9.97 -12.99 -1.57
N PHE A 232 -8.75 -13.45 -1.84
CA PHE A 232 -8.43 -14.86 -2.02
C PHE A 232 -6.97 -15.12 -1.67
N TYR A 233 -6.57 -16.38 -1.51
CA TYR A 233 -5.15 -16.75 -1.48
C TYR A 233 -4.83 -17.82 -2.52
N TYR A 234 -3.58 -17.80 -2.99
CA TYR A 234 -2.96 -18.91 -3.68
C TYR A 234 -2.40 -19.86 -2.63
N ASP A 235 -2.95 -21.07 -2.62
CA ASP A 235 -2.58 -22.19 -1.76
C ASP A 235 -1.26 -22.79 -2.27
N ASN A 236 -0.21 -22.75 -1.46
CA ASN A 236 1.10 -23.24 -1.82
C ASN A 236 1.09 -24.78 -1.80
N PRO A 237 1.27 -25.45 -2.96
CA PRO A 237 1.21 -26.92 -2.99
C PRO A 237 2.41 -27.61 -2.31
N GLY A 238 3.36 -26.82 -1.82
CA GLY A 238 4.63 -27.22 -1.24
C GLY A 238 5.74 -27.30 -2.28
N LYS A 239 6.98 -27.04 -1.85
CA LYS A 239 8.16 -26.85 -2.72
C LYS A 239 8.37 -27.93 -3.79
N ASP A 240 8.06 -29.19 -3.48
CA ASP A 240 8.28 -30.34 -4.37
C ASP A 240 7.15 -30.54 -5.39
N LYS A 241 6.02 -29.83 -5.24
CA LYS A 241 4.82 -29.98 -6.07
C LYS A 241 4.56 -28.80 -6.99
N ILE A 242 5.49 -27.84 -7.07
CA ILE A 242 5.34 -26.64 -7.91
C ILE A 242 5.64 -26.98 -9.36
N THR A 243 4.63 -27.52 -10.04
CA THR A 243 4.68 -27.85 -11.48
C THR A 243 3.72 -27.03 -12.33
N GLU A 244 2.76 -26.38 -11.69
CA GLU A 244 1.68 -25.61 -12.33
C GLU A 244 1.32 -24.38 -11.48
N ARG A 245 0.30 -23.64 -11.93
CA ARG A 245 -0.27 -22.52 -11.17
C ARG A 245 -0.90 -23.02 -9.88
N TRP A 246 -0.84 -22.18 -8.87
CA TRP A 246 -1.26 -22.53 -7.52
C TRP A 246 -2.79 -22.57 -7.44
N PRO A 247 -3.37 -23.50 -6.67
CA PRO A 247 -4.80 -23.52 -6.40
C PRO A 247 -5.27 -22.20 -5.79
N VAL A 248 -6.46 -21.75 -6.19
CA VAL A 248 -7.07 -20.51 -5.67
C VAL A 248 -8.14 -20.85 -4.65
N LYS A 249 -8.09 -20.19 -3.49
CA LYS A 249 -9.10 -20.28 -2.44
C LYS A 249 -9.70 -18.91 -2.18
N VAL A 250 -10.98 -18.73 -2.53
CA VAL A 250 -11.68 -17.45 -2.39
C VAL A 250 -12.24 -17.30 -0.99
N ILE A 251 -11.90 -16.21 -0.32
CA ILE A 251 -12.41 -15.83 1.02
C ILE A 251 -13.64 -14.93 0.86
N ASP A 252 -13.53 -13.91 -0.01
CA ASP A 252 -14.63 -12.99 -0.28
C ASP A 252 -14.69 -12.62 -1.76
N ALA A 253 -15.70 -13.17 -2.44
CA ALA A 253 -15.92 -12.99 -3.87
C ALA A 253 -16.44 -11.59 -4.25
N GLN A 254 -16.45 -10.61 -3.34
CA GLN A 254 -16.81 -9.23 -3.65
C GLN A 254 -15.61 -8.51 -4.33
N PRO A 255 -15.60 -8.30 -5.66
CA PRO A 255 -14.66 -7.38 -6.29
C PRO A 255 -14.99 -5.95 -5.85
N SER A 256 -14.10 -4.97 -6.11
CA SER A 256 -14.18 -3.54 -5.73
C SER A 256 -13.59 -3.11 -4.38
N GLY A 257 -13.09 -4.03 -3.55
CA GLY A 257 -12.26 -3.63 -2.42
C GLY A 257 -10.94 -3.03 -2.90
N MET A 258 -10.50 -1.93 -2.28
CA MET A 258 -9.20 -1.31 -2.61
C MET A 258 -8.11 -2.07 -1.87
N PHE A 259 -7.88 -1.82 -0.59
CA PHE A 259 -6.80 -2.48 0.17
C PHE A 259 -7.36 -3.45 1.21
N ALA A 260 -6.51 -4.37 1.65
CA ALA A 260 -6.76 -5.22 2.80
C ALA A 260 -5.64 -5.05 3.85
N ALA A 261 -5.90 -5.48 5.08
CA ALA A 261 -4.92 -5.62 6.14
C ALA A 261 -5.07 -7.01 6.78
N LEU A 262 -3.96 -7.54 7.29
CA LEU A 262 -3.85 -8.82 7.99
C LEU A 262 -3.30 -8.55 9.39
N GLY A 263 -3.96 -9.08 10.41
CA GLY A 263 -3.53 -8.93 11.80
C GLY A 263 -4.62 -9.37 12.77
N ASP A 264 -4.25 -9.71 13.99
CA ASP A 264 -5.21 -10.02 15.07
C ASP A 264 -5.91 -8.72 15.50
N VAL A 265 -7.22 -8.61 15.25
CA VAL A 265 -7.99 -7.40 15.59
C VAL A 265 -8.90 -7.59 16.80
N ASN A 266 -8.98 -8.81 17.34
CA ASN A 266 -9.87 -9.16 18.44
C ASN A 266 -9.14 -9.75 19.66
N GLY A 267 -7.81 -9.82 19.62
CA GLY A 267 -6.94 -10.28 20.70
C GLY A 267 -6.96 -11.79 20.93
N ASP A 268 -7.47 -12.59 19.98
CA ASP A 268 -7.60 -14.05 20.12
C ASP A 268 -6.35 -14.84 19.68
N GLY A 269 -5.33 -14.14 19.16
CA GLY A 269 -4.07 -14.69 18.70
C GLY A 269 -4.11 -15.25 17.28
N ARG A 270 -5.25 -15.22 16.59
CA ARG A 270 -5.36 -15.63 15.18
C ARG A 270 -5.28 -14.41 14.26
N PRO A 271 -4.64 -14.54 13.09
CA PRO A 271 -4.61 -13.45 12.12
C PRO A 271 -5.99 -13.29 11.48
N ASP A 272 -6.59 -12.12 11.67
CA ASP A 272 -7.84 -11.70 11.03
C ASP A 272 -7.58 -10.91 9.75
N LEU A 273 -8.64 -10.67 8.97
CA LEU A 273 -8.58 -9.84 7.76
C LEU A 273 -9.51 -8.65 7.85
N VAL A 274 -9.03 -7.50 7.38
CA VAL A 274 -9.86 -6.32 7.18
C VAL A 274 -9.79 -5.90 5.72
N LYS A 275 -10.94 -5.64 5.11
CA LYS A 275 -11.05 -5.17 3.73
C LYS A 275 -11.93 -3.95 3.64
N THR A 276 -11.49 -2.98 2.84
CA THR A 276 -12.25 -1.75 2.56
C THR A 276 -12.93 -1.82 1.21
N SER A 277 -14.26 -1.72 1.19
CA SER A 277 -15.05 -1.60 -0.05
C SER A 277 -16.09 -0.48 0.06
N ASN A 278 -17.38 -0.75 -0.08
CA ASN A 278 -18.43 0.21 0.27
C ASN A 278 -18.63 0.30 1.79
N LYS A 279 -18.23 -0.76 2.51
CA LYS A 279 -18.21 -0.88 3.96
C LYS A 279 -16.82 -1.32 4.41
N ILE A 280 -16.61 -1.33 5.72
CA ILE A 280 -15.45 -1.99 6.31
C ILE A 280 -15.88 -3.41 6.65
N ARG A 281 -15.23 -4.41 6.04
CA ARG A 281 -15.51 -5.84 6.24
C ARG A 281 -14.38 -6.44 7.08
N ILE A 282 -14.71 -6.99 8.23
CA ILE A 282 -13.79 -7.64 9.16
C ILE A 282 -14.09 -9.13 9.16
N PHE A 283 -13.11 -9.95 8.83
CA PHE A 283 -13.21 -11.40 8.81
C PHE A 283 -12.44 -11.93 10.02
N LEU A 284 -13.18 -12.27 11.08
CA LEU A 284 -12.59 -12.82 12.30
C LEU A 284 -12.34 -14.31 12.13
N ARG A 285 -11.08 -14.74 12.21
CA ARG A 285 -10.68 -16.14 11.98
C ARG A 285 -11.17 -17.02 13.13
N THR A 286 -11.77 -18.17 12.82
CA THR A 286 -12.39 -19.06 13.83
C THR A 286 -11.67 -20.38 14.05
N ASN A 287 -10.65 -20.69 13.24
CA ASN A 287 -9.87 -21.93 13.32
C ASN A 287 -8.35 -21.67 13.24
N ASP A 288 -7.56 -22.52 13.90
CA ASP A 288 -6.10 -22.40 13.90
C ASP A 288 -5.44 -23.09 12.70
N LYS A 289 -6.10 -24.12 12.14
CA LYS A 289 -5.57 -24.97 11.06
C LYS A 289 -6.66 -25.41 10.07
N GLY A 290 -6.21 -25.88 8.91
CA GLY A 290 -7.01 -26.14 7.74
C GLY A 290 -7.42 -24.85 7.03
N PRO A 291 -8.17 -24.95 5.92
CA PRO A 291 -8.66 -23.79 5.19
C PRO A 291 -9.31 -22.79 6.15
N PRO A 292 -8.98 -21.49 6.07
CA PRO A 292 -9.41 -20.53 7.07
C PRO A 292 -10.93 -20.32 7.00
N GLU A 293 -11.55 -20.38 8.18
CA GLU A 293 -12.96 -20.10 8.41
C GLU A 293 -13.09 -18.74 9.09
N TYR A 294 -14.09 -17.95 8.67
CA TYR A 294 -14.26 -16.59 9.16
C TYR A 294 -15.70 -16.29 9.58
N ASN A 295 -15.84 -15.58 10.69
CA ASN A 295 -17.03 -14.83 11.02
C ASN A 295 -16.92 -13.41 10.42
N LEU A 296 -17.82 -13.07 9.49
CA LEU A 296 -17.83 -11.76 8.83
C LEU A 296 -18.63 -10.74 9.65
N ILE A 297 -17.98 -9.61 9.95
CA ILE A 297 -18.60 -8.40 10.50
C ILE A 297 -18.53 -7.30 9.44
N GLU A 298 -19.66 -6.61 9.23
CA GLU A 298 -19.71 -5.41 8.40
C GLU A 298 -19.94 -4.18 9.26
N VAL A 299 -19.07 -3.19 9.11
CA VAL A 299 -19.18 -1.89 9.77
C VAL A 299 -19.44 -0.81 8.72
N GLU A 300 -20.48 -0.01 8.94
CA GLU A 300 -20.76 1.14 8.09
C GLU A 300 -19.65 2.20 8.25
N LYS A 301 -19.39 2.96 7.18
CA LYS A 301 -18.49 4.11 7.28
C LYS A 301 -19.04 5.17 8.24
N PRO A 302 -18.18 5.94 8.93
CA PRO A 302 -18.64 6.97 9.86
C PRO A 302 -19.47 8.05 9.14
N ALA A 303 -20.41 8.64 9.87
CA ALA A 303 -21.20 9.76 9.38
C ALA A 303 -20.30 10.99 9.20
N GLN A 304 -20.16 11.45 7.97
CA GLN A 304 -19.30 12.59 7.66
C GLN A 304 -19.91 13.90 8.20
N PRO A 305 -19.07 14.87 8.65
CA PRO A 305 -19.55 16.18 9.03
C PRO A 305 -20.26 16.87 7.86
N LYS A 306 -21.31 17.67 8.13
CA LYS A 306 -22.06 18.41 7.09
C LYS A 306 -21.19 19.33 6.20
N SER A 307 -19.99 19.68 6.67
CA SER A 307 -19.01 20.45 5.90
C SER A 307 -18.36 19.66 4.76
N VAL A 308 -18.32 18.32 4.85
CA VAL A 308 -17.75 17.44 3.82
C VAL A 308 -18.77 17.29 2.70
N ARG A 309 -18.36 17.68 1.49
CA ARG A 309 -19.24 17.69 0.29
C ARG A 309 -18.98 16.55 -0.68
N VAL A 310 -18.07 15.65 -0.34
CA VAL A 310 -17.71 14.47 -1.13
C VAL A 310 -18.20 13.22 -0.42
N ASN A 311 -18.70 12.26 -1.19
CA ASN A 311 -19.05 10.96 -0.66
C ASN A 311 -17.78 10.11 -0.56
N ALA A 312 -17.08 10.20 0.56
CA ALA A 312 -15.83 9.49 0.73
C ALA A 312 -16.08 7.98 0.87
N LYS A 313 -15.13 7.21 0.31
CA LYS A 313 -15.12 5.75 0.35
C LYS A 313 -13.89 5.30 1.13
N PRO A 314 -13.96 4.22 1.92
CA PRO A 314 -12.76 3.69 2.55
C PRO A 314 -11.80 3.17 1.48
N LYS A 315 -10.52 3.59 1.52
CA LYS A 315 -9.48 3.17 0.56
C LYS A 315 -8.39 2.38 1.28
N GLY A 316 -7.49 3.07 1.96
CA GLY A 316 -6.40 2.46 2.70
C GLY A 316 -6.89 1.85 4.02
N VAL A 317 -6.23 0.80 4.48
CA VAL A 317 -6.48 0.18 5.77
C VAL A 317 -5.16 -0.24 6.43
N ALA A 318 -5.06 -0.06 7.73
CA ALA A 318 -3.97 -0.53 8.56
C ALA A 318 -4.50 -0.98 9.92
N ILE A 319 -3.77 -1.89 10.57
CA ILE A 319 -4.05 -2.34 11.94
C ILE A 319 -2.89 -1.85 12.80
N LEU A 320 -3.15 -0.99 13.79
CA LEU A 320 -2.12 -0.47 14.67
C LEU A 320 -2.69 0.01 16.01
N GLU A 321 -1.86 -0.05 17.04
CA GLU A 321 -2.15 0.51 18.35
C GLU A 321 -2.09 2.04 18.33
N MET A 322 -3.18 2.73 18.66
CA MET A 322 -3.24 4.19 18.65
C MET A 322 -3.77 4.82 19.93
N ASN A 323 -4.44 4.06 20.79
CA ASN A 323 -5.17 4.61 21.93
C ASN A 323 -4.49 4.32 23.29
N GLY A 324 -3.46 3.46 23.31
CA GLY A 324 -2.72 3.03 24.49
C GLY A 324 -3.23 1.72 25.12
N ASP A 325 -4.25 1.07 24.55
CA ASP A 325 -4.81 -0.22 24.95
C ASP A 325 -4.30 -1.32 24.01
N PRO A 326 -3.21 -2.02 24.38
CA PRO A 326 -2.60 -3.03 23.51
C PRO A 326 -3.45 -4.29 23.35
N THR A 327 -4.62 -4.38 23.99
CA THR A 327 -5.50 -5.56 23.92
C THR A 327 -6.13 -5.70 22.55
N TYR A 328 -6.62 -4.59 21.97
CA TYR A 328 -7.30 -4.58 20.69
C TYR A 328 -6.74 -3.45 19.83
N PRO A 329 -5.90 -3.74 18.83
CA PRO A 329 -5.39 -2.69 17.97
C PRO A 329 -6.52 -2.02 17.17
N GLU A 330 -6.35 -0.73 16.88
CA GLU A 330 -7.29 -0.01 16.02
C GLU A 330 -7.16 -0.44 14.56
N ILE A 331 -8.29 -0.44 13.87
CA ILE A 331 -8.32 -0.50 12.41
C ILE A 331 -8.40 0.94 11.89
N VAL A 332 -7.34 1.42 11.26
CA VAL A 332 -7.26 2.76 10.66
C VAL A 332 -7.61 2.69 9.20
N ILE A 333 -8.43 3.63 8.75
CA ILE A 333 -8.90 3.73 7.38
C ILE A 333 -8.54 5.10 6.82
N ILE A 334 -7.97 5.10 5.62
CA ILE A 334 -7.72 6.32 4.84
C ILE A 334 -8.85 6.43 3.81
N PRO A 335 -9.75 7.41 3.92
CA PRO A 335 -10.82 7.58 2.96
C PRO A 335 -10.38 8.28 1.67
N GLU A 336 -11.02 7.98 0.55
CA GLU A 336 -10.84 8.71 -0.71
C GLU A 336 -11.42 10.13 -0.60
N TYR A 337 -10.69 11.09 -1.16
CA TYR A 337 -11.13 12.49 -1.33
C TYR A 337 -11.34 13.29 -0.03
N GLU A 338 -10.89 12.76 1.10
CA GLU A 338 -11.00 13.40 2.41
C GLU A 338 -9.68 13.26 3.20
N ALA A 339 -9.38 14.25 4.05
CA ALA A 339 -8.15 14.31 4.84
C ALA A 339 -8.34 13.88 6.31
N GLN A 340 -9.56 13.48 6.70
CA GLN A 340 -9.86 12.93 8.02
C GLN A 340 -9.64 11.42 7.97
N LEU A 341 -8.85 10.89 8.90
CA LEU A 341 -8.73 9.44 9.07
C LEU A 341 -10.00 8.91 9.72
N TRP A 342 -10.38 7.67 9.42
CA TRP A 342 -11.38 6.97 10.22
C TRP A 342 -10.67 5.89 11.01
N TYR A 343 -11.18 5.56 12.18
CA TYR A 343 -10.69 4.40 12.91
C TYR A 343 -11.84 3.63 13.53
N LEU A 344 -11.63 2.31 13.65
CA LEU A 344 -12.49 1.42 14.38
C LEU A 344 -11.75 0.94 15.63
N SER A 345 -12.46 0.93 16.76
CA SER A 345 -12.01 0.30 18.00
C SER A 345 -12.99 -0.80 18.40
N LEU A 346 -12.46 -1.89 18.96
CA LEU A 346 -13.25 -2.94 19.57
C LEU A 346 -13.41 -2.63 21.06
N GLY A 347 -14.64 -2.39 21.49
CA GLY A 347 -14.94 -2.23 22.91
C GLY A 347 -14.88 -3.56 23.66
N ALA A 348 -14.63 -3.50 24.97
CA ALA A 348 -14.68 -4.66 25.86
C ALA A 348 -16.06 -5.37 25.89
N ASP A 349 -17.12 -4.72 25.38
CA ASP A 349 -18.44 -5.31 25.18
C ASP A 349 -18.55 -6.11 23.87
N GLY A 350 -17.45 -6.26 23.13
CA GLY A 350 -17.37 -6.98 21.86
C GLY A 350 -17.93 -6.20 20.68
N LYS A 351 -18.20 -4.90 20.82
CA LYS A 351 -18.76 -4.08 19.72
C LYS A 351 -17.71 -3.20 19.07
N TRP A 352 -17.75 -3.19 17.75
CA TRP A 352 -16.99 -2.27 16.93
C TRP A 352 -17.64 -0.89 16.92
N THR A 353 -16.85 0.13 17.23
CA THR A 353 -17.28 1.53 17.13
C THR A 353 -16.43 2.26 16.10
N ASN A 354 -17.09 3.02 15.23
CA ASN A 354 -16.41 3.85 14.23
C ASN A 354 -16.29 5.29 14.73
N THR A 355 -15.18 5.95 14.44
CA THR A 355 -14.94 7.35 14.84
C THR A 355 -14.14 8.09 13.76
N LEU A 356 -14.26 9.43 13.78
CA LEU A 356 -13.56 10.40 12.93
C LEU A 356 -12.39 11.06 13.66
#